data_AF-A0A3B4WM82-F1
#
_entry.id   AF-A0A3B4WM82-F1
#
_cell.length_a   1.000
_cell.length_b   1.000
_cell.length_c   1.000
_cell.angle_alpha   90.00
_cell.angle_beta   90.00
_cell.angle_gamma   90.00
#
_symmetry.space_group_name_H-M   'P 1'
#
loop_
_entity.id
_entity.type
_entity.pdbx_description
1 polymer ?
#
loop_
_entity_poly.entity_id
_entity_poly.type
_entity_poly.pdbx_seq_one_letter_code
_entity_poly.pdbx_strand_id
1 'polypeptide(L)'
;MDLRLGQVILRNPRAPASEPQKTFTFDAVYDANSKQRDLYDESVRPLIDSVLAGFNGTIFAYGQTGTGKTYTMQGAWMDPEKRGVIPNAFDHIFTHISRSQSDKQYLVRASYLEIYREEIRDLLDPNHGTARALELRESPETGVYVRDLTSCVCKSIKEIEEVMNVGNQARAVGATDMNEHSN
;
A
#
# COMPACT_ATOMS: atom_id res chain seq x y z
N MET A 1 -14.96 0.91 -20.40
CA MET A 1 -14.61 -0.34 -19.70
C MET A 1 -15.84 -1.22 -19.72
N ASP A 2 -15.68 -2.52 -19.85
CA ASP A 2 -16.77 -3.47 -19.60
C ASP A 2 -16.48 -4.16 -18.27
N LEU A 3 -17.16 -3.72 -17.21
CA LEU A 3 -16.96 -4.22 -15.86
C LEU A 3 -17.36 -5.70 -15.73
N ARG A 4 -18.37 -6.14 -16.50
CA ARG A 4 -18.88 -7.52 -16.43
C ARG A 4 -17.89 -8.52 -17.06
N LEU A 5 -17.15 -8.06 -18.06
CA LEU A 5 -16.16 -8.88 -18.77
C LEU A 5 -14.74 -8.68 -18.23
N GLY A 6 -14.52 -7.79 -17.25
CA GLY A 6 -13.17 -7.49 -16.78
C GLY A 6 -12.31 -6.78 -17.83
N GLN A 7 -12.91 -5.98 -18.73
CA GLN A 7 -12.21 -5.46 -19.91
C GLN A 7 -11.95 -3.95 -19.90
N VAL A 8 -10.71 -3.59 -20.24
CA VAL A 8 -10.29 -2.21 -20.56
C VAL A 8 -10.07 -2.09 -22.07
N ILE A 9 -10.76 -1.14 -22.68
CA ILE A 9 -10.68 -0.86 -24.13
C ILE A 9 -9.98 0.48 -24.32
N LEU A 10 -8.86 0.47 -25.03
CA LEU A 10 -8.07 1.67 -25.34
C LEU A 10 -8.33 2.11 -26.78
N ARG A 11 -8.68 3.40 -26.93
CA ARG A 11 -8.83 4.06 -28.23
C ARG A 11 -7.63 4.95 -28.50
N ASN A 12 -6.97 4.74 -29.64
CA ASN A 12 -5.99 5.68 -30.16
C ASN A 12 -6.72 6.84 -30.86
N PRO A 13 -6.63 8.09 -30.37
CA PRO A 13 -7.36 9.22 -30.96
C PRO A 13 -6.83 9.61 -32.34
N ARG A 14 -5.63 9.14 -32.73
CA ARG A 14 -5.01 9.41 -34.04
C ARG A 14 -5.13 8.24 -35.01
N ALA A 15 -5.74 7.14 -34.59
CA ALA A 15 -5.89 5.96 -35.43
C ALA A 15 -6.91 6.18 -36.55
N PRO A 16 -6.68 5.60 -37.75
CA PRO A 16 -7.73 5.51 -38.77
C PRO A 16 -8.90 4.66 -38.26
N ALA A 17 -10.11 4.88 -38.79
CA ALA A 17 -11.32 4.17 -38.38
C ALA A 17 -11.26 2.64 -38.57
N SER A 18 -10.31 2.16 -39.39
CA SER A 18 -10.04 0.75 -39.63
C SER A 18 -9.13 0.09 -38.59
N GLU A 19 -8.47 0.86 -37.71
CA GLU A 19 -7.62 0.28 -36.67
C GLU A 19 -8.50 -0.32 -35.57
N PRO A 20 -8.35 -1.62 -35.26
CA PRO A 20 -9.12 -2.27 -34.22
C PRO A 20 -8.75 -1.69 -32.85
N GLN A 21 -9.76 -1.58 -31.98
CA GLN A 21 -9.55 -1.14 -30.60
C GLN A 21 -8.71 -2.16 -29.83
N LYS A 22 -7.78 -1.67 -29.00
CA LYS A 22 -6.97 -2.54 -28.15
C LYS A 22 -7.78 -2.89 -26.90
N THR A 23 -8.06 -4.18 -26.72
CA THR A 23 -8.83 -4.68 -25.58
C THR A 23 -7.94 -5.55 -24.70
N PHE A 24 -7.96 -5.28 -23.40
CA PHE A 24 -7.22 -6.02 -22.37
C PHE A 24 -8.20 -6.58 -21.36
N THR A 25 -8.00 -7.81 -20.92
CA THR A 25 -8.84 -8.50 -19.93
C THR A 25 -8.03 -8.72 -18.65
N PHE A 26 -8.66 -8.47 -17.51
CA PHE A 26 -8.10 -8.60 -16.17
C PHE A 26 -9.09 -9.37 -15.27
N ASP A 27 -8.64 -9.77 -14.08
CA ASP A 27 -9.50 -10.45 -13.10
C ASP A 27 -10.66 -9.56 -12.66
N ALA A 28 -10.40 -8.27 -12.46
CA ALA A 28 -11.38 -7.24 -12.18
C ALA A 28 -10.92 -5.89 -12.77
N VAL A 29 -11.87 -5.03 -13.13
CA VAL A 29 -11.61 -3.67 -13.60
C VAL A 29 -12.52 -2.69 -12.87
N TYR A 30 -11.98 -1.51 -12.55
CA TYR A 30 -12.67 -0.47 -11.79
C TYR A 30 -12.70 0.81 -12.61
N ASP A 31 -13.89 1.38 -12.79
CA ASP A 31 -14.08 2.65 -13.49
C ASP A 31 -14.08 3.85 -12.54
N ALA A 32 -14.31 5.05 -13.07
CA ALA A 32 -14.32 6.28 -12.29
C ALA A 32 -15.44 6.37 -11.23
N ASN A 33 -16.46 5.51 -11.31
CA ASN A 33 -17.56 5.48 -10.35
C ASN A 33 -17.36 4.42 -9.26
N SER A 34 -16.35 3.57 -9.39
CA SER A 34 -16.05 2.51 -8.44
C SER A 34 -15.59 3.10 -7.11
N LYS A 35 -16.18 2.62 -6.00
CA LYS A 35 -15.82 3.11 -4.66
C LYS A 35 -14.59 2.39 -4.13
N GLN A 36 -13.88 3.03 -3.21
CA GLN A 36 -12.75 2.40 -2.51
C GLN A 36 -13.17 1.12 -1.79
N ARG A 37 -14.39 1.11 -1.24
CA ARG A 37 -14.91 -0.04 -0.52
C ARG A 37 -15.17 -1.23 -1.42
N ASP A 38 -15.71 -0.99 -2.62
CA ASP A 38 -15.99 -2.05 -3.60
C ASP A 38 -14.69 -2.74 -4.01
N LEU A 39 -13.67 -1.94 -4.37
CA LEU A 39 -12.32 -2.44 -4.69
C LEU A 39 -11.71 -3.23 -3.53
N TYR A 40 -11.85 -2.74 -2.30
CA TYR A 40 -11.32 -3.41 -1.13
C TYR A 40 -12.00 -4.77 -0.89
N ASP A 41 -13.33 -4.79 -0.87
CA ASP A 41 -14.10 -5.99 -0.55
C ASP A 41 -13.95 -7.07 -1.64
N GLU A 42 -13.85 -6.68 -2.91
CA GLU A 42 -13.71 -7.61 -4.03
C GLU A 42 -12.27 -8.11 -4.21
N SER A 43 -11.27 -7.22 -4.32
CA SER A 43 -9.91 -7.60 -4.69
C SER A 43 -8.93 -7.74 -3.53
N VAL A 44 -9.17 -7.08 -2.39
CA VAL A 44 -8.16 -6.99 -1.30
C VAL A 44 -8.52 -7.86 -0.11
N ARG A 45 -9.79 -7.89 0.29
CA ARG A 45 -10.26 -8.67 1.45
C ARG A 45 -9.78 -10.13 1.42
N PRO A 46 -9.89 -10.88 0.30
CA PRO A 46 -9.41 -12.28 0.26
C PRO A 46 -7.91 -12.43 0.54
N LEU A 47 -7.10 -11.44 0.15
CA LEU A 47 -5.67 -11.43 0.43
C LEU A 47 -5.41 -11.18 1.92
N ILE A 48 -6.12 -10.24 2.54
CA ILE A 48 -6.00 -9.96 3.98
C ILE A 48 -6.45 -11.17 4.81
N ASP A 49 -7.52 -11.86 4.39
CA ASP A 49 -7.97 -13.11 5.01
C ASP A 49 -6.89 -14.21 4.92
N SER A 50 -6.20 -14.28 3.77
CA SER A 50 -5.07 -15.21 3.59
C SER A 50 -3.90 -14.86 4.53
N VAL A 51 -3.59 -13.57 4.72
CA VAL A 51 -2.57 -13.13 5.67
C VAL A 51 -2.93 -13.51 7.11
N LEU A 52 -4.19 -13.32 7.50
CA LEU A 52 -4.69 -13.71 8.82
C LEU A 52 -4.67 -15.24 9.03
N ALA A 53 -4.66 -16.03 7.94
CA ALA A 53 -4.48 -17.48 7.97
C ALA A 53 -3.00 -17.92 7.95
N GLY A 54 -2.04 -16.99 7.93
CA GLY A 54 -0.61 -17.27 8.01
C GLY A 54 0.14 -17.28 6.66
N PHE A 55 -0.47 -16.78 5.58
CA PHE A 55 0.20 -16.63 4.28
C PHE A 55 0.84 -15.25 4.13
N ASN A 56 1.87 -15.16 3.28
CA ASN A 56 2.43 -13.86 2.88
C ASN A 56 1.53 -13.21 1.82
N GLY A 57 1.30 -11.90 1.93
CA GLY A 57 0.50 -11.14 0.98
C GLY A 57 1.14 -9.81 0.63
N THR A 58 1.06 -9.43 -0.65
CA THR A 58 1.66 -8.18 -1.15
C THR A 58 0.70 -7.49 -2.12
N ILE A 59 0.55 -6.18 -1.95
CA ILE A 59 -0.24 -5.32 -2.84
C ILE A 59 0.65 -4.20 -3.36
N PHE A 60 0.72 -4.04 -4.69
CA PHE A 60 1.45 -2.96 -5.33
C PHE A 60 0.50 -2.12 -6.19
N ALA A 61 0.57 -0.80 -6.03
CA ALA A 61 -0.08 0.13 -6.95
C ALA A 61 0.92 0.57 -8.03
N TYR A 62 0.59 0.29 -9.29
CA TYR A 62 1.43 0.61 -10.45
C TYR A 62 0.69 1.51 -11.44
N GLY A 63 1.39 2.47 -12.04
CA GLY A 63 0.83 3.43 -12.99
C GLY A 63 1.61 4.74 -13.06
N GLN A 64 1.27 5.59 -14.03
CA GLN A 64 1.92 6.90 -14.21
C GLN A 64 1.67 7.83 -12.99
N THR A 65 2.51 8.85 -12.81
CA THR A 65 2.24 9.92 -11.83
C THR A 65 0.88 10.56 -12.11
N GLY A 66 0.10 10.79 -11.06
CA GLY A 66 -1.26 11.36 -11.18
C GLY A 66 -2.38 10.35 -11.46
N THR A 67 -2.09 9.06 -11.69
CA THR A 67 -3.13 8.05 -11.98
C THR A 67 -3.79 7.44 -10.74
N GLY A 68 -3.61 8.04 -9.56
CA GLY A 68 -4.32 7.61 -8.35
C GLY A 68 -3.66 6.53 -7.50
N LYS A 69 -2.39 6.14 -7.72
CA LYS A 69 -1.68 5.14 -6.88
C LYS A 69 -1.80 5.41 -5.36
N THR A 70 -1.46 6.62 -4.94
CA THR A 70 -1.58 7.05 -3.53
C THR A 70 -3.02 7.09 -3.07
N TYR A 71 -3.96 7.48 -3.95
CA TYR A 71 -5.38 7.47 -3.65
C TYR A 71 -5.90 6.04 -3.43
N THR A 72 -5.54 5.07 -4.26
CA THR A 72 -5.93 3.67 -4.07
C THR A 72 -5.34 3.09 -2.78
N MET A 73 -4.04 3.31 -2.51
CA MET A 73 -3.38 2.70 -1.35
C MET A 73 -3.75 3.37 -0.02
N GLN A 74 -3.68 4.70 0.06
CA GLN A 74 -3.90 5.45 1.30
C GLN A 74 -5.29 6.11 1.32
N GLY A 75 -5.70 6.69 0.19
CA GLY A 75 -6.96 7.40 0.08
C GLY A 75 -7.02 8.68 0.91
N ALA A 76 -8.23 9.17 1.15
CA ALA A 76 -8.45 10.31 2.05
C ALA A 76 -8.78 9.80 3.45
N TRP A 77 -7.79 9.83 4.33
CA TRP A 77 -7.85 9.21 5.66
C TRP A 77 -9.06 9.60 6.52
N MET A 78 -9.37 10.91 6.51
CA MET A 78 -10.43 11.52 7.31
C MET A 78 -11.84 11.26 6.76
N ASP A 79 -11.95 10.75 5.53
CA ASP A 79 -13.21 10.48 4.86
C ASP A 79 -13.40 8.95 4.76
N PRO A 80 -14.27 8.34 5.60
CA PRO A 80 -14.47 6.89 5.62
C PRO A 80 -14.81 6.29 4.25
N GLU A 81 -15.52 7.01 3.38
CA GLU A 81 -15.89 6.52 2.05
C GLU A 81 -14.72 6.55 1.06
N LYS A 82 -13.68 7.33 1.36
CA LYS A 82 -12.50 7.52 0.50
C LYS A 82 -11.22 6.92 1.08
N ARG A 83 -11.28 6.23 2.22
CA ARG A 83 -10.15 5.46 2.77
C ARG A 83 -9.68 4.41 1.77
N GLY A 84 -8.37 4.34 1.53
CA GLY A 84 -7.76 3.39 0.59
C GLY A 84 -7.54 2.00 1.19
N VAL A 85 -6.75 1.20 0.50
CA VAL A 85 -6.42 -0.19 0.87
C VAL A 85 -5.80 -0.31 2.26
N ILE A 86 -4.80 0.53 2.59
CA ILE A 86 -4.04 0.46 3.84
C ILE A 86 -4.92 0.70 5.08
N PRO A 87 -5.66 1.83 5.19
CA PRO A 87 -6.54 2.05 6.35
C PRO A 87 -7.65 1.01 6.48
N ASN A 88 -8.23 0.55 5.36
CA ASN A 88 -9.23 -0.51 5.40
C ASN A 88 -8.63 -1.85 5.86
N ALA A 89 -7.38 -2.14 5.49
CA ALA A 89 -6.66 -3.32 5.97
C ALA A 89 -6.38 -3.26 7.48
N PHE A 90 -6.02 -2.09 8.02
CA PHE A 90 -5.85 -1.93 9.46
C PHE A 90 -7.15 -2.24 10.22
N ASP A 91 -8.26 -1.63 9.79
CA ASP A 91 -9.58 -1.89 10.39
C ASP A 91 -9.96 -3.38 10.32
N HIS A 92 -9.76 -4.00 9.16
CA HIS A 92 -10.06 -5.41 8.95
C HIS A 92 -9.23 -6.32 9.87
N ILE A 93 -7.91 -6.12 9.94
CA ILE A 93 -7.00 -6.92 10.78
C ILE A 93 -7.38 -6.80 12.26
N PHE A 94 -7.53 -5.59 12.79
CA PHE A 94 -7.84 -5.41 14.21
C PHE A 94 -9.27 -5.81 14.57
N THR A 95 -10.23 -5.64 13.64
CA THR A 95 -11.59 -6.19 13.80
C THR A 95 -11.55 -7.71 13.86
N HIS A 96 -10.78 -8.37 13.01
CA HIS A 96 -10.62 -9.84 13.06
C HIS A 96 -10.03 -10.29 14.40
N ILE A 97 -8.95 -9.65 14.86
CA ILE A 97 -8.28 -9.96 16.13
C ILE A 97 -9.27 -9.80 17.29
N SER A 98 -10.03 -8.70 17.36
CA SER A 98 -10.99 -8.47 18.45
C SER A 98 -12.15 -9.47 18.50
N ARG A 99 -12.46 -10.12 17.37
CA ARG A 99 -13.53 -11.14 17.25
C ARG A 99 -13.00 -12.57 17.32
N SER A 100 -11.69 -12.76 17.36
CA SER A 100 -11.08 -14.07 17.42
C SER A 100 -11.34 -14.77 18.76
N GLN A 101 -11.35 -16.10 18.75
CA GLN A 101 -11.54 -16.90 19.96
C GLN A 101 -10.35 -16.75 20.92
N SER A 102 -10.58 -16.97 22.22
CA SER A 102 -9.59 -16.78 23.28
C SER A 102 -8.39 -17.73 23.24
N ASP A 103 -8.40 -18.72 22.35
CA ASP A 103 -7.31 -19.68 22.13
C ASP A 103 -6.23 -19.17 21.16
N LYS A 104 -6.46 -18.04 20.49
CA LYS A 104 -5.48 -17.42 19.58
C LYS A 104 -4.85 -16.17 20.19
N GLN A 105 -3.54 -16.03 19.97
CA GLN A 105 -2.79 -14.83 20.32
C GLN A 105 -2.21 -14.21 19.05
N TYR A 106 -2.32 -12.88 18.94
CA TYR A 106 -1.85 -12.12 17.79
C TYR A 106 -0.83 -11.08 18.22
N LEU A 107 0.24 -10.93 17.43
CA LEU A 107 1.22 -9.85 17.57
C LEU A 107 1.30 -9.12 16.23
N VAL A 108 0.87 -7.86 16.20
CA VAL A 108 0.97 -7.01 15.02
C VAL A 108 2.18 -6.10 15.16
N ARG A 109 3.04 -6.10 14.13
CA ARG A 109 4.18 -5.19 14.02
C ARG A 109 4.14 -4.48 12.68
N ALA A 110 4.53 -3.22 12.66
CA ALA A 110 4.58 -2.40 11.46
C ALA A 110 5.97 -1.80 11.27
N SER A 111 6.43 -1.82 10.03
CA SER A 111 7.64 -1.15 9.56
C SER A 111 7.27 -0.31 8.35
N TYR A 112 7.90 0.85 8.18
CA TYR A 112 7.63 1.74 7.05
C TYR A 112 8.95 2.27 6.50
N LEU A 113 9.23 1.98 5.24
CA LEU A 113 10.45 2.38 4.56
C LEU A 113 10.15 3.03 3.21
N GLU A 114 11.12 3.78 2.71
CA GLU A 114 11.16 4.29 1.35
C GLU A 114 12.38 3.71 0.62
N ILE A 115 12.20 3.39 -0.67
CA ILE A 115 13.31 3.07 -1.57
C ILE A 115 13.43 4.25 -2.53
N TYR A 116 14.57 4.94 -2.50
CA TYR A 116 14.83 6.10 -3.35
C TYR A 116 16.27 6.07 -3.84
N ARG A 117 16.47 6.13 -5.16
CA ARG A 117 17.79 6.03 -5.82
C ARG A 117 18.61 4.83 -5.33
N GLU A 118 17.99 3.66 -5.27
CA GLU A 118 18.58 2.40 -4.77
C GLU A 118 19.01 2.43 -3.29
N GLU A 119 18.67 3.47 -2.53
CA GLU A 119 18.86 3.54 -1.09
C GLU A 119 17.57 3.21 -0.34
N ILE A 120 17.68 2.41 0.72
CA ILE A 120 16.58 2.11 1.63
C ILE A 120 16.65 3.08 2.80
N ARG A 121 15.53 3.72 3.13
CA ARG A 121 15.43 4.67 4.24
C ARG A 121 14.32 4.23 5.19
N ASP A 122 14.62 4.22 6.48
CA ASP A 122 13.63 3.97 7.51
C ASP A 122 12.80 5.24 7.75
N LEU A 123 11.48 5.18 7.52
CA LEU A 123 10.59 6.32 7.75
C LEU A 123 10.13 6.41 9.21
N LEU A 124 10.45 5.40 10.03
CA LEU A 124 10.11 5.36 11.45
C LEU A 124 11.32 5.67 12.35
N ASP A 125 12.52 5.82 11.79
CA ASP A 125 13.69 6.28 12.53
C ASP A 125 13.53 7.77 12.89
N PRO A 126 13.54 8.14 14.19
CA PRO A 126 13.55 9.54 14.61
C PRO A 126 14.67 10.38 13.98
N ASN A 127 15.77 9.72 13.57
CA ASN A 127 16.93 10.35 12.95
C ASN A 127 16.94 10.21 11.42
N HIS A 128 15.84 9.81 10.76
CA HIS A 128 15.78 9.49 9.33
C HIS A 128 16.42 10.52 8.38
N GLY A 129 16.41 11.82 8.72
CA GLY A 129 17.05 12.88 7.91
C GLY A 129 18.59 12.86 7.92
N THR A 130 19.20 12.19 8.90
CA THR A 130 20.67 12.06 9.06
C THR A 130 21.13 10.60 9.11
N ALA A 131 20.18 9.66 9.21
CA ALA A 131 20.45 8.23 9.24
C ALA A 131 21.08 7.76 7.93
N ARG A 132 21.96 6.77 8.04
CA ARG A 132 22.53 6.10 6.87
C ARG A 132 21.47 5.25 6.19
N ALA A 133 21.60 5.08 4.87
CA ALA A 133 20.79 4.12 4.13
C ALA A 133 20.93 2.72 4.75
N LEU A 134 19.81 2.02 4.86
CA LEU A 134 19.75 0.65 5.36
C LEU A 134 20.24 -0.32 4.28
N GLU A 135 20.78 -1.45 4.75
CA GLU A 135 21.32 -2.49 3.88
C GLU A 135 20.36 -3.68 3.77
N LEU A 136 20.26 -4.24 2.56
CA LEU A 136 19.69 -5.57 2.36
C LEU A 136 20.68 -6.64 2.81
N ARG A 137 20.17 -7.62 3.53
CA ARG A 137 20.89 -8.81 3.99
C ARG A 137 20.07 -10.05 3.68
N GLU A 138 20.74 -11.19 3.65
CA GLU A 138 20.11 -12.48 3.42
C GLU A 138 20.55 -13.45 4.52
N SER A 139 19.59 -14.23 5.01
CA SER A 139 19.79 -15.27 6.02
C SER A 139 19.15 -16.58 5.53
N PRO A 140 19.76 -17.74 5.75
CA PRO A 140 19.17 -19.03 5.38
C PRO A 140 17.80 -19.30 6.04
N GLU A 141 17.54 -18.69 7.20
CA GLU A 141 16.33 -18.92 7.98
C GLU A 141 15.19 -17.96 7.60
N THR A 142 15.53 -16.71 7.28
CA THR A 142 14.54 -15.62 7.10
C THR A 142 14.44 -15.12 5.67
N GLY A 143 15.33 -15.56 4.78
CA GLY A 143 15.47 -15.01 3.43
C GLY A 143 16.03 -13.59 3.44
N VAL A 144 15.64 -12.78 2.46
CA VAL A 144 16.06 -11.38 2.30
C VAL A 144 15.35 -10.49 3.31
N TYR A 145 16.10 -9.64 4.01
CA TYR A 145 15.58 -8.69 4.99
C TYR A 145 16.38 -7.38 4.98
N VAL A 146 15.77 -6.31 5.51
CA VAL A 146 16.44 -5.02 5.70
C VAL A 146 17.05 -5.00 7.10
N ARG A 147 18.38 -4.88 7.19
CA ARG A 147 19.07 -4.83 8.48
C ARG A 147 18.72 -3.52 9.20
N ASP A 148 18.54 -3.61 10.52
CA ASP A 148 18.30 -2.47 11.42
C ASP A 148 17.00 -1.68 11.14
N LEU A 149 16.08 -2.23 10.33
CA LEU A 149 14.78 -1.62 10.06
C LEU A 149 13.91 -1.58 11.33
N THR A 150 13.41 -0.39 11.68
CA THR A 150 12.53 -0.18 12.82
C THR A 150 11.21 -0.94 12.65
N SER A 151 10.77 -1.60 13.73
CA SER A 151 9.52 -2.36 13.77
C SER A 151 8.74 -2.07 15.04
N CYS A 152 7.61 -1.38 14.89
CA CYS A 152 6.76 -0.92 15.98
C CYS A 152 5.67 -1.96 16.29
N VAL A 153 5.56 -2.39 17.54
CA VAL A 153 4.43 -3.21 18.00
C VAL A 153 3.18 -2.33 18.05
N CYS A 154 2.11 -2.75 17.39
CA CYS A 154 0.85 -2.02 17.34
C CYS A 154 -0.26 -2.86 17.98
N LYS A 155 -0.87 -2.36 19.06
CA LYS A 155 -1.90 -3.08 19.82
C LYS A 155 -3.32 -2.65 19.47
N SER A 156 -3.46 -1.60 18.67
CA SER A 156 -4.75 -1.06 18.24
C SER A 156 -4.65 -0.42 16.87
N ILE A 157 -5.82 -0.15 16.27
CA ILE A 157 -5.93 0.66 15.05
C ILE A 157 -5.20 1.98 15.27
N LYS A 158 -5.54 2.73 16.33
CA LYS A 158 -4.92 4.02 16.65
C LYS A 158 -3.39 3.98 16.65
N GLU A 159 -2.78 2.96 17.24
CA GLU A 159 -1.31 2.84 17.27
C GLU A 159 -0.70 2.61 15.88
N ILE A 160 -1.30 1.77 15.03
CA ILE A 160 -0.78 1.58 13.66
C ILE A 160 -1.04 2.80 12.78
N GLU A 161 -2.12 3.52 13.02
CA GLU A 161 -2.41 4.81 12.38
C GLU A 161 -1.36 5.87 12.75
N GLU A 162 -0.94 5.92 14.01
CA GLU A 162 0.14 6.80 14.48
C GLU A 162 1.48 6.46 13.80
N VAL A 163 1.83 5.17 13.70
CA VAL A 163 3.03 4.72 12.96
C VAL A 163 3.00 5.17 11.51
N MET A 164 1.85 5.04 10.84
CA MET A 164 1.69 5.50 9.46
C MET A 164 1.83 7.02 9.34
N ASN A 165 1.28 7.77 10.28
CA ASN A 165 1.38 9.23 10.32
C ASN A 165 2.83 9.71 10.50
N VAL A 166 3.59 9.07 11.38
CA VAL A 166 5.03 9.35 11.56
C VAL A 166 5.77 9.16 10.25
N GLY A 167 5.59 8.01 9.58
CA GLY A 167 6.27 7.74 8.31
C GLY A 167 5.85 8.67 7.17
N ASN A 168 4.57 9.08 7.13
CA ASN A 168 4.09 10.07 6.15
C ASN A 168 4.72 11.45 6.36
N GLN A 169 4.91 11.88 7.61
CA GLN A 169 5.58 13.15 7.93
C GLN A 169 7.05 13.10 7.52
N ALA A 170 7.76 12.02 7.86
CA ALA A 170 9.15 11.81 7.44
C ALA A 170 9.31 11.85 5.92
N ARG A 171 8.39 11.21 5.19
CA ARG A 171 8.36 11.21 3.73
C ARG A 171 8.12 12.60 3.14
N ALA A 172 7.22 13.39 3.73
CA ALA A 172 6.91 14.73 3.26
C ALA A 172 8.12 15.67 3.42
N VAL A 173 8.83 15.59 4.55
CA VAL A 173 10.06 16.36 4.81
C VAL A 173 11.15 15.98 3.79
N GLY A 174 11.35 14.69 3.54
CA GLY A 174 12.30 14.23 2.53
C GLY A 174 11.99 14.77 1.13
N ALA A 175 10.72 14.91 0.77
CA ALA A 175 10.30 15.49 -0.50
C ALA A 175 10.53 17.02 -0.58
N THR A 176 10.32 17.76 0.52
CA THR A 176 10.56 19.21 0.56
C THR A 176 12.05 19.54 0.53
N ASP A 177 12.86 18.85 1.34
CA ASP A 177 14.31 19.08 1.38
C ASP A 177 14.95 18.79 0.01
N MET A 178 14.47 17.77 -0.71
CA MET A 178 14.96 17.46 -2.05
C MET A 178 14.56 18.49 -3.10
N ASN A 179 13.35 19.05 -3.03
CA ASN A 179 12.91 20.09 -3.95
C ASN A 179 13.67 21.40 -3.72
N GLU A 180 14.03 21.72 -2.47
CA GLU A 180 14.84 22.89 -2.14
C GLU A 180 16.30 22.77 -2.61
N HIS A 181 16.88 21.56 -2.63
CA HIS A 181 18.25 21.31 -3.09
C HIS A 181 18.36 21.00 -4.61
N SER A 182 17.24 21.06 -5.35
CA SER A 182 17.19 20.77 -6.80
C SER A 182 17.00 22.01 -7.68
N ASN A 183 17.13 23.23 -7.13
CA ASN A 183 17.17 24.50 -7.87
C ASN A 183 18.55 25.16 -7.79
#